data_AF-A0A0G0YDV1-F1
#
_entry.id   AF-A0A0G0YDV1-F1
#
_cell.length_a   1.000
_cell.length_b   1.000
_cell.length_c   1.000
_cell.angle_alpha   90.00
_cell.angle_beta   90.00
_cell.angle_gamma   90.00
#
_symmetry.space_group_name_H-M   'P 1'
#
loop_
_entity.id
_entity.type
_entity.pdbx_description
1 polymer ?
#
loop_
_entity_poly.entity_id
_entity_poly.type
_entity_poly.pdbx_seq_one_letter_code
_entity_poly.pdbx_strand_id
1 'polypeptide(L)'
;MEILYDDRLNKIITPEFYEKKFAECAAEVKDLDEKISRYTRANINYYILGTQILELVNKVGRLYKNSNPGEKQRLMNFLLSNSTLKDGKMLISYKKPFDLIYQRVSRFDWRDGRDSNPRPLP
;
A
#
# COMPACT_ATOMS: atom_id res chain seq x y z
N MET A 1 -24.20 -2.59 -26.62
CA MET A 1 -25.20 -1.50 -26.56
C MET A 1 -25.61 -1.06 -27.95
N GLU A 2 -24.67 -0.77 -28.85
CA GLU A 2 -24.94 -0.39 -30.25
C GLU A 2 -25.80 -1.44 -31.00
N ILE A 3 -25.41 -2.72 -30.95
CA ILE A 3 -26.16 -3.83 -31.60
C ILE A 3 -27.60 -3.99 -31.05
N LEU A 4 -27.78 -3.85 -29.73
CA LEU A 4 -29.12 -3.98 -29.11
C LEU A 4 -30.04 -2.80 -29.49
N TYR A 5 -29.46 -1.61 -29.66
CA TYR A 5 -30.16 -0.41 -30.11
C TYR A 5 -30.52 -0.51 -31.60
N ASP A 6 -29.61 -1.02 -32.42
CA ASP A 6 -29.85 -1.27 -33.85
C ASP A 6 -30.91 -2.36 -34.07
N ASP A 7 -30.92 -3.43 -33.28
CA ASP A 7 -31.93 -4.49 -33.33
C ASP A 7 -33.33 -3.99 -32.94
N ARG A 8 -33.41 -3.04 -31.99
CA ARG A 8 -34.67 -2.34 -31.67
C ARG A 8 -35.13 -1.48 -32.84
N LEU A 9 -34.23 -0.71 -33.46
CA LEU A 9 -34.53 0.13 -34.64
C LEU A 9 -35.02 -0.72 -35.82
N ASN A 10 -34.46 -1.91 -35.99
CA ASN A 10 -34.83 -2.87 -37.03
C ASN A 10 -36.09 -3.69 -36.69
N LYS A 11 -36.76 -3.42 -35.54
CA LYS A 11 -37.94 -4.15 -35.02
C LYS A 11 -37.73 -5.65 -34.83
N ILE A 12 -36.48 -6.09 -34.71
CA ILE A 12 -36.11 -7.51 -34.57
C ILE A 12 -36.43 -8.00 -33.15
N ILE A 13 -36.40 -7.09 -32.16
CA ILE A 13 -36.70 -7.37 -30.75
C ILE A 13 -37.89 -6.54 -30.26
N THR A 14 -38.65 -7.09 -29.31
CA THR A 14 -39.78 -6.35 -28.72
C THR A 14 -39.29 -5.24 -27.78
N PRO A 15 -40.05 -4.15 -27.62
CA PRO A 15 -39.71 -3.05 -26.72
C PRO A 15 -39.44 -3.52 -25.28
N GLU A 16 -40.22 -4.49 -24.78
CA GLU A 16 -40.10 -5.02 -23.43
C GLU A 16 -38.78 -5.78 -23.23
N PHE A 17 -38.32 -6.51 -24.27
CA PHE A 17 -37.04 -7.22 -24.22
C PHE A 17 -35.86 -6.25 -24.21
N TYR A 18 -35.94 -5.19 -25.02
CA TYR A 18 -34.94 -4.12 -25.04
C TYR A 18 -34.83 -3.43 -23.67
N GLU A 19 -35.96 -3.01 -23.09
CA GLU A 19 -35.97 -2.32 -21.79
C GLU A 19 -35.39 -3.19 -20.67
N LYS A 20 -35.75 -4.48 -20.64
CA LYS A 20 -35.18 -5.42 -19.68
C LYS A 20 -33.66 -5.55 -19.83
N LYS A 21 -33.17 -5.74 -21.05
CA LYS A 21 -31.74 -5.89 -21.33
C LYS A 21 -30.96 -4.60 -21.06
N PHE A 22 -31.56 -3.45 -21.36
CA PHE A 22 -30.99 -2.15 -21.04
C PHE A 22 -30.88 -1.95 -19.53
N ALA A 23 -31.93 -2.29 -18.78
CA ALA A 23 -31.91 -2.20 -17.31
C ALA A 23 -30.85 -3.13 -16.68
N GLU A 24 -30.73 -4.36 -17.19
CA GLU A 24 -29.68 -5.31 -16.78
C GLU A 24 -28.28 -4.72 -17.02
N CYS A 25 -27.98 -4.24 -18.24
CA CYS A 25 -26.70 -3.62 -18.55
C CYS A 25 -26.43 -2.35 -17.72
N ALA A 26 -27.44 -1.51 -17.51
CA ALA A 26 -27.29 -0.29 -16.71
C ALA A 26 -26.97 -0.63 -15.24
N ALA A 27 -27.56 -1.69 -14.69
CA ALA A 27 -27.24 -2.17 -13.36
C ALA A 27 -25.80 -2.71 -13.27
N GLU A 28 -25.34 -3.45 -14.28
CA GLU A 28 -23.96 -3.95 -14.35
C GLU A 28 -22.93 -2.82 -14.42
N VAL A 29 -23.17 -1.80 -15.25
CA VAL A 29 -22.29 -0.61 -15.34
C VAL A 29 -22.21 0.09 -13.99
N LYS A 30 -23.35 0.27 -13.31
CA LYS A 30 -23.39 0.91 -11.99
C LYS A 30 -22.60 0.10 -10.95
N ASP A 31 -22.75 -1.22 -10.91
CA ASP A 31 -21.99 -2.08 -9.98
C ASP A 31 -20.48 -2.01 -10.25
N LEU A 32 -20.06 -1.98 -11.53
CA LEU A 32 -18.66 -1.82 -11.90
C LEU A 32 -18.11 -0.45 -11.47
N ASP A 33 -18.86 0.63 -11.67
CA ASP A 33 -18.47 1.98 -11.25
C ASP A 33 -18.31 2.09 -9.72
N GLU A 34 -19.22 1.46 -8.97
CA GLU A 34 -19.12 1.37 -7.51
C GLU A 34 -17.87 0.62 -7.08
N LYS A 35 -17.56 -0.51 -7.73
CA LYS A 35 -16.33 -1.28 -7.47
C LYS A 35 -15.07 -0.45 -7.77
N ILE A 36 -15.00 0.19 -8.94
CA ILE A 36 -13.86 1.05 -9.33
C ILE A 36 -13.68 2.17 -8.31
N SER A 37 -14.76 2.82 -7.91
CA SER A 37 -14.73 3.90 -6.91
C SER A 37 -14.19 3.42 -5.56
N ARG A 38 -14.63 2.22 -5.11
CA ARG A 38 -14.12 1.60 -3.88
C ARG A 38 -12.63 1.30 -3.95
N TYR A 39 -12.16 0.70 -5.04
CA TYR A 39 -10.73 0.40 -5.23
C TYR A 39 -9.89 1.67 -5.31
N THR A 40 -10.37 2.69 -6.02
CA THR A 40 -9.69 4.00 -6.13
C THR A 40 -9.55 4.65 -4.75
N ARG A 41 -10.61 4.64 -3.94
CA ARG A 41 -10.57 5.16 -2.57
C ARG A 41 -9.61 4.37 -1.67
N ALA A 42 -9.63 3.04 -1.78
CA ALA A 42 -8.70 2.19 -1.03
C ALA A 42 -7.24 2.45 -1.41
N ASN A 43 -6.97 2.68 -2.70
CA ASN A 43 -5.64 3.01 -3.20
C ASN A 43 -5.16 4.37 -2.66
N ILE A 44 -5.99 5.41 -2.72
CA ILE A 44 -5.67 6.74 -2.16
C ILE A 44 -5.34 6.62 -0.66
N ASN A 45 -6.16 5.87 0.09
CA ASN A 45 -5.92 5.64 1.52
C ASN A 45 -4.59 4.92 1.77
N TYR A 46 -4.21 3.96 0.92
CA TYR A 46 -2.94 3.26 1.02
C TYR A 46 -1.75 4.20 0.78
N TYR A 47 -1.81 5.06 -0.24
CA TYR A 47 -0.76 6.05 -0.50
C TYR A 47 -0.60 7.03 0.66
N ILE A 48 -1.70 7.56 1.19
CA ILE A 48 -1.67 8.47 2.34
C ILE A 48 -1.03 7.77 3.55
N LEU A 49 -1.46 6.55 3.85
CA LEU A 49 -0.91 5.76 4.95
C LEU A 49 0.59 5.50 4.76
N GLY A 50 1.01 5.13 3.55
CA GLY A 50 2.42 4.91 3.21
C GLY A 50 3.27 6.15 3.46
N THR A 51 2.81 7.31 3.01
CA THR A 51 3.50 8.61 3.22
C THR A 51 3.62 8.94 4.70
N GLN A 52 2.55 8.78 5.48
CA GLN A 52 2.57 9.04 6.93
C GLN A 52 3.58 8.14 7.67
N ILE A 53 3.66 6.86 7.27
CA ILE A 53 4.59 5.91 7.87
C ILE A 53 6.04 6.30 7.56
N LEU A 54 6.34 6.66 6.31
CA LEU A 54 7.68 7.09 5.92
C LEU A 54 8.09 8.40 6.62
N GLU A 55 7.18 9.37 6.71
CA GLU A 55 7.41 10.60 7.46
C GLU A 55 7.70 10.34 8.94
N LEU A 56 6.96 9.42 9.56
CA LEU A 56 7.17 9.04 10.94
C LEU A 56 8.55 8.42 11.13
N VAL A 57 8.94 7.44 10.28
CA VAL A 57 10.25 6.78 10.38
C VAL A 57 11.39 7.78 10.21
N ASN A 58 11.26 8.74 9.28
CA ASN A 58 12.25 9.81 9.10
C ASN A 58 12.42 10.70 10.34
N LYS A 59 11.34 10.97 11.07
CA LYS A 59 11.36 11.84 12.27
C LYS A 59 11.63 11.06 13.56
N VAL A 60 11.42 9.74 13.57
CA VAL A 60 11.47 8.86 14.75
C VAL A 60 12.79 8.97 15.51
N GLY A 61 13.92 9.04 14.81
CA GLY A 61 15.23 9.14 15.46
C GLY A 61 15.40 10.44 16.25
N ARG A 62 14.89 11.56 15.71
CA ARG A 62 14.91 12.85 16.40
C ARG A 62 13.91 12.88 17.57
N LEU A 63 12.71 12.35 17.35
CA LEU A 63 11.68 12.25 18.38
C LEU A 63 12.20 11.43 19.57
N TYR A 64 12.76 10.25 19.31
CA TYR A 64 13.32 9.41 20.36
C TYR A 64 14.40 10.11 21.17
N LYS A 65 15.32 10.85 20.53
CA LYS A 65 16.39 11.57 21.25
C LYS A 65 15.85 12.65 22.19
N ASN A 66 14.84 13.39 21.76
CA ASN A 66 14.29 14.54 22.48
C ASN A 66 13.14 14.19 23.43
N SER A 67 12.61 12.98 23.37
CA SER A 67 11.48 12.52 24.17
C SER A 67 11.85 12.15 25.61
N ASN A 68 10.90 12.35 26.51
CA ASN A 68 10.99 11.88 27.89
C ASN A 68 10.91 10.32 27.95
N PRO A 69 11.27 9.68 29.08
CA PRO A 69 11.26 8.23 29.20
C PRO A 69 9.90 7.56 28.87
N GLY A 70 8.78 8.19 29.24
CA GLY A 70 7.45 7.66 28.96
C GLY A 70 7.11 7.68 27.47
N GLU A 71 7.44 8.77 26.78
CA GLU A 71 7.29 8.89 25.33
C GLU A 71 8.20 7.92 24.57
N LYS A 72 9.43 7.72 25.04
CA LYS A 72 10.35 6.71 24.49
C LYS A 72 9.74 5.31 24.59
N GLN A 73 9.17 4.95 25.74
CA GLN A 73 8.50 3.68 25.93
C GLN A 73 7.28 3.55 25.00
N ARG A 74 6.46 4.59 24.89
CA ARG A 74 5.30 4.61 24.00
C ARG A 74 5.70 4.45 22.53
N LEU A 75 6.77 5.12 22.11
CA LEU A 75 7.30 5.02 20.75
C LEU A 75 7.82 3.60 20.46
N MET A 76 8.55 3.02 21.41
CA MET A 76 9.04 1.65 21.29
C MET A 76 7.88 0.64 21.25
N ASN A 77 6.84 0.82 22.08
CA ASN A 77 5.63 -0.01 22.04
C ASN A 77 4.86 0.10 20.72
N PHE A 78 4.96 1.25 20.05
CA PHE A 78 4.34 1.47 18.75
C PHE A 78 5.10 0.77 17.62
N LEU A 79 6.45 0.83 17.64
CA LEU A 79 7.30 0.26 16.59
C LEU A 79 7.56 -1.24 16.75
N LEU A 80 7.74 -1.70 17.99
CA LEU A 80 8.19 -3.04 18.30
C LEU A 80 7.02 -3.97 18.65
N SER A 81 7.17 -5.22 18.26
CA SER A 81 6.40 -6.38 18.72
C SER A 81 7.23 -7.16 19.71
N ASN A 82 6.57 -7.85 20.67
CA ASN A 82 7.12 -8.72 21.73
C ASN A 82 8.63 -9.00 21.65
N SER A 83 9.44 -7.98 21.94
CA SER A 83 10.89 -8.06 21.78
C SER A 83 11.46 -8.71 23.03
N THR A 84 12.28 -9.74 22.86
CA THR A 84 12.78 -10.55 23.97
C THR A 84 14.28 -10.37 24.12
N LEU A 85 14.75 -10.39 25.36
CA LEU A 85 16.17 -10.46 25.67
C LEU A 85 16.51 -11.94 25.87
N LYS A 86 17.33 -12.50 24.98
CA LYS A 86 17.74 -13.91 25.02
C LYS A 86 19.27 -13.98 25.01
N ASP A 87 19.85 -14.62 26.03
CA ASP A 87 21.29 -14.89 26.13
C ASP A 87 22.15 -13.61 25.96
N GLY A 88 21.72 -12.50 26.57
CA GLY A 88 22.39 -11.20 26.46
C GLY A 88 22.22 -10.49 25.11
N LYS A 89 21.51 -11.09 24.15
CA LYS A 89 21.18 -10.49 22.84
C LYS A 89 19.72 -10.05 22.80
N MET A 90 19.49 -8.82 22.34
CA MET A 90 18.14 -8.30 22.16
C MET A 90 17.59 -8.76 20.80
N LEU A 91 16.55 -9.60 20.84
CA LEU A 91 15.81 -10.02 19.66
C LEU A 91 14.71 -8.99 19.39
N ILE A 92 15.04 -8.01 18.55
CA ILE A 92 14.11 -6.95 18.15
C ILE A 92 13.21 -7.46 17.03
N SER A 93 11.90 -7.37 17.22
CA SER A 93 10.91 -7.71 16.19
C SER A 93 10.03 -6.49 15.94
N TYR A 94 9.95 -6.02 14.70
CA TYR A 94 9.14 -4.85 14.35
C TYR A 94 7.68 -5.23 14.02
N LYS A 95 6.74 -4.35 14.37
CA LYS A 95 5.33 -4.47 13.97
C LYS A 95 5.18 -4.16 12.48
N LYS A 96 4.16 -4.74 11.84
CA LYS A 96 3.79 -4.36 10.47
C LYS A 96 3.21 -2.94 10.46
N PRO A 97 3.59 -2.10 9.48
CA PRO A 97 4.46 -2.39 8.33
C PRO A 97 5.93 -1.93 8.50
N PHE A 98 6.38 -1.63 9.72
CA PHE A 98 7.76 -1.19 9.99
C PHE A 98 8.80 -2.28 9.74
N ASP A 99 8.40 -3.55 9.84
CA ASP A 99 9.20 -4.72 9.50
C ASP A 99 9.71 -4.70 8.07
N LEU A 100 8.88 -4.30 7.10
CA LEU A 100 9.26 -4.21 5.69
C LEU A 100 10.33 -3.15 5.46
N ILE A 101 10.23 -2.02 6.17
CA ILE A 101 11.21 -0.94 6.11
C ILE A 101 12.54 -1.44 6.69
N TYR A 102 12.50 -2.08 7.86
CA TYR A 102 13.69 -2.67 8.49
C TYR A 102 14.35 -3.71 7.57
N GLN A 103 13.59 -4.67 7.04
CA GLN A 103 14.11 -5.68 6.12
C GLN A 103 14.74 -5.07 4.87
N ARG A 104 14.14 -4.00 4.31
CA ARG A 104 14.72 -3.31 3.17
C ARG A 104 16.06 -2.67 3.53
N VAL A 105 16.14 -1.95 4.65
CA VAL A 105 17.39 -1.31 5.11
C VAL A 105 18.45 -2.35 5.43
N SER A 106 18.11 -3.44 6.13
CA SER A 106 19.05 -4.51 6.49
C SER A 106 19.56 -5.30 5.28
N ARG A 107 18.78 -5.39 4.19
CA ARG A 107 19.24 -5.98 2.91
C ARG A 107 20.08 -5.01 2.08
N PHE A 108 19.97 -3.71 2.35
CA PHE A 108 20.81 -2.64 1.81
C PHE A 108 22.11 -2.47 2.64
N ASP A 109 22.60 -3.54 3.26
CA ASP A 109 23.99 -3.60 3.67
C ASP A 109 24.81 -3.29 2.41
N TRP A 110 25.51 -2.16 2.48
CA TRP A 110 26.31 -1.56 1.43
C TRP A 110 27.08 -2.69 0.76
N ARG A 111 26.65 -3.15 -0.43
CA ARG A 111 27.59 -3.81 -1.32
C ARG A 111 28.65 -2.75 -1.52
N ASP A 112 29.80 -2.92 -0.88
CA ASP A 112 31.05 -2.26 -1.22
C ASP A 112 31.18 -2.43 -2.72
N GLY A 113 30.68 -1.42 -3.43
CA GLY A 113 30.72 -1.40 -4.87
C GLY A 113 32.18 -1.30 -5.18
N ARG A 114 32.79 -2.41 -5.60
CA ARG A 114 33.79 -2.29 -6.65
C ARG A 114 33.12 -1.46 -7.71
N ASP A 115 33.56 -0.22 -7.84
CA ASP A 115 33.13 0.66 -8.90
C ASP A 115 33.26 -0.14 -10.20
N SER A 116 32.25 -0.07 -11.07
CA SER A 116 32.21 -0.86 -12.31
C SER A 116 33.40 -0.54 -13.23
N ASN A 117 34.19 0.48 -12.89
CA ASN A 117 35.45 0.83 -13.50
C ASN A 117 36.60 0.90 -12.47
N PRO A 118 37.21 -0.23 -12.09
CA PRO A 118 38.42 -0.22 -11.28
C PRO A 118 39.57 0.31 -12.14
N ARG A 119 40.00 1.55 -11.91
CA ARG A 119 41.19 2.08 -12.58
C ARG A 119 42.43 1.29 -12.11
N PRO A 120 43.35 0.93 -13.02
CA PRO A 120 44.62 0.34 -12.60
C PRO A 120 45.37 1.32 -11.70
N LEU A 121 45.88 0.83 -10.57
CA LEU A 121 46.83 1.57 -9.76
C LEU A 121 48.18 1.65 -10.52
N PRO A 122 48.93 2.76 -10.38
CA PRO A 122 50.19 2.98 -11.08
C PRO A 122 51.27 1.96 -10.70
#